data_AF-W2SPJ3-F1
#
_entry.id   AF-W2SPJ3-F1
#
_cell.length_a   1.000
_cell.length_b   1.000
_cell.length_c   1.000
_cell.angle_alpha   90.00
_cell.angle_beta   90.00
_cell.angle_gamma   90.00
#
_symmetry.space_group_name_H-M   'P 1'
#
loop_
_entity.id
_entity.type
_entity.pdbx_description
1 polymer ?
#
loop_
_entity_poly.entity_id
_entity_poly.type
_entity_poly.pdbx_seq_one_letter_code
_entity_poly.pdbx_strand_id
1 'polypeptide(L)' 'MERLHRMHDNYSVYKCHTIMNCTKTCPKNLNPAKAIGEIKALLTGFKTKPPPEPAKF' A
#
# COMPACT_ATOMS: atom_id res chain seq x y z
N MET A 1 8.56 -4.79 -11.14
CA MET A 1 7.10 -4.63 -11.38
C MET A 1 6.27 -5.83 -10.93
N GLU A 2 6.84 -7.03 -10.83
CA GLU A 2 6.16 -8.26 -10.42
C GLU A 2 5.25 -8.14 -9.17
N ARG A 3 5.70 -7.43 -8.12
CA ARG A 3 4.92 -7.25 -6.88
C ARG A 3 3.59 -6.52 -7.09
N LEU A 4 3.59 -5.45 -7.86
CA LEU A 4 2.37 -4.67 -8.13
C LEU A 4 1.41 -5.46 -9.03
N HIS A 5 1.95 -6.21 -9.98
CA HIS A 5 1.15 -7.03 -10.90
C HIS A 5 0.30 -8.08 -10.18
N ARG A 6 0.81 -8.67 -9.10
CA ARG A 6 0.05 -9.64 -8.27
C ARG A 6 -1.20 -9.06 -7.59
N MET A 7 -1.33 -7.74 -7.55
CA MET A 7 -2.43 -7.03 -6.88
C MET A 7 -3.29 -6.22 -7.86
N HIS A 8 -3.03 -6.37 -9.17
CA HIS A 8 -3.70 -5.62 -10.23
C HIS A 8 -4.91 -6.41 -10.77
N ASP A 9 -5.89 -6.62 -9.90
CA ASP A 9 -7.18 -7.25 -10.20
C ASP A 9 -8.32 -6.51 -9.48
N ASN A 10 -9.57 -6.81 -9.82
CA ASN A 10 -10.74 -6.09 -9.29
C ASN A 10 -10.99 -6.30 -7.78
N TYR A 11 -10.33 -7.25 -7.13
CA TYR A 11 -10.55 -7.61 -5.73
C TYR A 11 -9.40 -7.15 -4.83
N SER A 12 -8.16 -7.56 -5.10
CA SER A 12 -7.02 -7.45 -4.16
C SER A 12 -6.92 -6.11 -3.40
N VAL A 13 -6.30 -5.09 -4.00
CA VAL A 13 -6.11 -3.79 -3.33
C VAL A 13 -7.37 -2.92 -3.41
N TYR A 14 -8.23 -3.17 -4.40
CA TYR A 14 -9.37 -2.32 -4.71
C TYR A 14 -10.58 -2.53 -3.78
N LYS A 15 -10.68 -3.66 -3.05
CA LYS A 15 -11.70 -3.86 -2.00
C LYS A 15 -11.49 -3.03 -0.73
N CYS A 16 -10.36 -2.36 -0.60
CA CYS A 16 -10.18 -1.40 0.49
C CYS A 16 -11.04 -0.14 0.24
N HIS A 17 -12.13 0.02 0.99
CA HIS A 17 -13.03 1.18 0.92
C HIS A 17 -12.71 2.25 1.97
N THR A 18 -11.44 2.36 2.39
CA THR A 18 -10.98 3.42 3.31
C THR A 18 -11.80 3.52 4.61
N ILE A 19 -12.25 2.38 5.16
CA ILE A 19 -13.02 2.30 6.42
C ILE A 19 -12.14 2.60 7.65
N MET A 20 -10.82 2.46 7.52
CA MET A 20 -9.80 2.78 8.54
C MET A 20 -9.81 1.93 9.83
N ASN A 21 -10.68 0.93 9.95
CA ASN A 21 -10.68 0.00 11.10
C ASN A 21 -9.33 -0.71 11.28
N CYS A 22 -8.62 -1.02 10.19
CA CYS A 22 -7.31 -1.67 10.24
C CYS A 22 -6.23 -0.81 10.93
N THR A 23 -6.24 0.51 10.74
CA THR A 23 -5.32 1.43 11.42
C THR A 23 -5.71 1.59 12.89
N LYS A 24 -7.01 1.73 13.18
CA LYS A 24 -7.50 1.91 14.56
C LYS A 24 -7.23 0.69 15.45
N THR A 25 -7.34 -0.52 14.91
CA THR A 25 -7.21 -1.75 15.69
C THR A 25 -5.79 -2.30 15.79
N CYS A 26 -4.82 -1.70 15.09
CA CYS A 26 -3.51 -2.32 14.97
C CYS A 26 -2.78 -2.33 16.33
N PRO A 27 -2.50 -3.51 16.94
CA PRO A 27 -1.88 -3.59 18.26
C PRO A 27 -0.41 -3.14 18.24
N LYS A 28 0.18 -3.01 17.04
CA LYS A 28 1.55 -2.55 16.82
C LYS A 28 1.63 -1.07 16.48
N ASN A 29 0.52 -0.33 16.58
CA ASN A 29 0.44 1.09 16.21
C ASN A 29 0.93 1.40 14.79
N LEU A 30 0.74 0.44 13.86
CA LEU A 30 1.06 0.64 12.45
C LEU A 30 -0.11 1.33 11.74
N ASN A 31 0.15 1.83 10.53
CA ASN A 31 -0.88 2.41 9.67
C ASN A 31 -1.04 1.64 8.35
N PRO A 32 -1.74 0.48 8.36
CA PRO A 32 -2.00 -0.29 7.15
C PRO A 32 -2.78 0.49 6.08
N ALA A 33 -3.74 1.33 6.49
CA ALA A 33 -4.54 2.09 5.54
C ALA A 33 -3.69 3.06 4.71
N LYS A 34 -2.70 3.71 5.32
CA LYS A 34 -1.73 4.57 4.62
C LYS A 34 -0.94 3.77 3.58
N ALA A 35 -0.40 2.61 3.96
CA ALA A 35 0.36 1.76 3.04
C ALA A 35 -0.50 1.26 1.86
N ILE A 36 -1.77 0.90 2.10
CA ILE A 36 -2.70 0.52 1.03
C ILE A 36 -2.95 1.69 0.07
N GLY A 37 -3.10 2.91 0.59
CA GLY A 37 -3.22 4.12 -0.24
C GLY A 37 -1.99 4.37 -1.12
N GLU A 38 -0.79 4.15 -0.59
CA GLU A 38 0.46 4.23 -1.35
C GLU A 38 0.50 3.18 -2.46
N ILE A 39 0.08 1.94 -2.19
CA ILE A 39 0.00 0.88 -3.20
C ILE A 39 -0.99 1.25 -4.31
N LYS A 40 -2.17 1.80 -3.97
CA LYS A 40 -3.14 2.28 -4.97
C LYS A 40 -2.55 3.36 -5.87
N ALA A 41 -1.83 4.32 -5.30
CA ALA A 41 -1.17 5.37 -6.07
C ALA A 41 -0.10 4.83 -7.02
N LEU A 42 0.62 3.77 -6.62
CA LEU A 42 1.58 3.07 -7.48
C LEU A 42 0.89 2.29 -8.61
N LEU A 43 -0.27 1.67 -8.33
CA LEU A 43 -1.04 0.90 -9.33
C LEU A 43 -1.70 1.80 -10.38
N THR A 44 -2.18 2.99 -9.99
CA THR A 44 -2.81 3.94 -10.91
C THR A 44 -1.81 4.81 -11.67
N GLY A 45 -0.51 4.65 -11.43
CA GLY A 45 0.53 5.49 -12.03
C GLY A 45 0.60 6.91 -11.46
N PHE A 46 -0.15 7.23 -10.40
CA PHE A 46 -0.08 8.53 -9.72
C PHE A 46 1.27 8.74 -9.00
N LYS A 47 1.90 7.65 -8.56
CA LYS A 47 3.25 7.65 -7.99
C LYS A 47 4.10 6.57 -8.63
N THR A 48 5.42 6.78 -8.63
CA THR A 48 6.42 5.77 -9.01
C THR A 48 7.19 5.30 -7.78
N LYS A 49 7.80 4.11 -7.88
CA LYS A 49 8.63 3.58 -6.78
C LYS A 49 9.83 4.50 -6.57
N PRO A 50 10.06 5.04 -5.36
CA PRO A 50 11.24 5.84 -5.08
C PRO A 50 12.52 5.00 -5.19
N PRO A 51 13.68 5.63 -5.44
CA PRO A 51 14.96 4.95 -5.37
C PRO A 51 15.14 4.30 -3.99
N PRO A 52 15.82 3.14 -3.91
CA PRO A 52 16.07 2.49 -2.64
C PRO A 52 16.87 3.42 -1.73
N GLU A 53 16.40 3.62 -0.50
CA GLU A 53 17.21 4.32 0.50
C GLU A 53 18.47 3.49 0.79
N PRO A 54 19.65 4.13 0.90
CA PRO A 54 20.87 3.41 1.26
C PRO A 54 20.69 2.74 2.63
N ALA A 55 21.16 1.50 2.74
CA ALA A 55 21.06 0.75 3.98
C ALA A 55 21.79 1.50 5.10
N LYS A 56 21.02 1.98 6.07
CA LYS A 56 21.55 2.55 7.31
C LYS A 56 21.81 1.37 8.25
N PHE A 57 22.99 0.78 8.15
CA PHE A 57 23.51 -0.12 9.17
C PHE A 57 24.09 0.71 10.31
#